data_AF-A0A959FSA2-F1
#
_entry.id   AF-A0A959FSA2-F1
#
_cell.length_a   1.000
_cell.length_b   1.000
_cell.length_c   1.000
_cell.angle_alpha   90.00
_cell.angle_beta   90.00
_cell.angle_gamma   90.00
#
_symmetry.space_group_name_H-M   'P 1'
#
loop_
_entity.id
_entity.type
_entity.pdbx_description
1 polymer ?
#
loop_
_entity_poly.entity_id
_entity_poly.type
_entity_poly.pdbx_seq_one_letter_code
_entity_poly.pdbx_strand_id
1 'polypeptide(L)'
;LSARPDENAATFKSGWLGNYFVQLIKPKEKLNKMKTPAEMNPGSTELSRTSIDRFIKQQKRWLQLLEQAGKVNLTTVKTAISLSKWIRLRLGDTLRFVIHHNDRHLVQAEKIWEAQRSLAMSA
;
A
#
# COMPACT_ATOMS: atom_id res chain seq x y z
N LEU A 1 20.24 0.28 -9.50
CA LEU A 1 19.65 1.58 -9.13
C LEU A 1 20.70 2.65 -9.44
N SER A 2 20.62 3.31 -10.59
CA SER A 2 21.64 4.26 -11.08
C SER A 2 21.15 5.71 -11.19
N ALA A 3 19.90 5.98 -10.80
CA ALA A 3 19.34 7.33 -10.81
C ALA A 3 19.80 8.07 -9.56
N ARG A 4 20.61 9.14 -9.75
CA ARG A 4 21.00 10.05 -8.67
C ARG A 4 19.76 10.71 -8.04
N PRO A 5 19.76 11.02 -6.73
CA PRO A 5 18.68 11.76 -6.09
C PRO A 5 18.52 13.16 -6.72
N ASP A 6 17.32 13.73 -6.59
CA ASP A 6 17.06 15.08 -7.11
C ASP A 6 17.64 16.12 -6.14
N GLU A 7 18.81 16.65 -6.48
CA GLU A 7 19.54 17.61 -5.63
C GLU A 7 18.79 18.94 -5.46
N ASN A 8 17.81 19.24 -6.32
CA ASN A 8 17.08 20.51 -6.34
C ASN A 8 15.62 20.40 -5.86
N ALA A 9 15.10 19.19 -5.65
CA ALA A 9 13.72 19.01 -5.20
C ALA A 9 13.68 18.53 -3.74
N ALA A 10 13.55 19.49 -2.81
CA ALA A 10 13.34 19.20 -1.39
C ALA A 10 12.08 18.33 -1.12
N THR A 11 11.13 18.30 -2.05
CA THR A 11 9.85 17.60 -1.92
C THR A 11 9.48 16.83 -3.19
N PHE A 12 9.10 15.57 -3.04
CA PHE A 12 8.59 14.75 -4.13
C PHE A 12 7.32 15.34 -4.77
N LYS A 13 7.27 15.34 -6.11
CA LYS A 13 6.09 15.72 -6.89
C LYS A 13 5.42 14.49 -7.50
N SER A 14 4.17 14.26 -7.15
CA SER A 14 3.36 13.16 -7.66
C SER A 14 3.03 13.32 -9.15
N GLY A 15 2.93 12.20 -9.87
CA GLY A 15 2.33 12.17 -11.20
C GLY A 15 0.81 12.11 -11.11
N TRP A 16 0.08 12.64 -12.09
CA TRP A 16 -1.39 12.69 -12.06
C TRP A 16 -2.03 11.30 -11.82
N LEU A 17 -1.64 10.29 -12.60
CA LEU A 17 -2.18 8.93 -12.48
C LEU A 17 -1.80 8.27 -11.14
N GLY A 18 -0.57 8.47 -10.69
CA GLY A 18 -0.11 7.95 -9.40
C GLY A 18 -0.86 8.58 -8.23
N ASN A 19 -1.03 9.90 -8.26
CA ASN A 19 -1.80 10.62 -7.25
C ASN A 19 -3.24 10.14 -7.21
N TYR A 20 -3.88 9.91 -8.36
CA TYR A 20 -5.24 9.40 -8.43
C TYR A 20 -5.38 8.07 -7.66
N PHE A 21 -4.51 7.09 -7.92
CA PHE A 21 -4.56 5.81 -7.20
C PHE A 21 -4.29 5.96 -5.70
N VAL A 22 -3.38 6.85 -5.31
CA VAL A 22 -3.12 7.16 -3.90
C VAL A 22 -4.37 7.73 -3.22
N GLN A 23 -5.03 8.71 -3.83
CA GLN A 23 -6.23 9.34 -3.26
C GLN A 23 -7.45 8.39 -3.22
N LEU A 24 -7.47 7.40 -4.11
CA LEU A 24 -8.48 6.36 -4.15
C LEU A 24 -8.35 5.39 -2.97
N ILE A 25 -7.12 5.00 -2.60
CA ILE A 25 -6.86 3.99 -1.55
C ILE A 25 -6.63 4.60 -0.17
N LYS A 26 -6.23 5.88 -0.09
CA LYS A 26 -5.97 6.58 1.17
C LYS A 26 -7.16 6.42 2.14
N PRO A 27 -6.91 6.00 3.40
CA PRO A 27 -7.96 5.92 4.41
C PRO A 27 -8.66 7.27 4.62
N LYS A 28 -9.96 7.20 4.81
CA LYS A 28 -10.88 8.32 5.06
C LYS A 28 -11.86 7.85 6.13
N GLU A 29 -12.47 8.79 6.86
CA GLU A 29 -13.47 8.49 7.90
C GLU A 29 -14.49 7.44 7.42
N LYS A 30 -15.08 7.72 6.24
CA LYS A 30 -15.88 6.76 5.49
C LYS A 30 -15.05 6.13 4.37
N LEU A 31 -14.63 4.87 4.58
CA LEU A 31 -13.94 4.10 3.54
C LEU A 31 -14.88 3.82 2.37
N ASN A 32 -14.40 4.08 1.15
CA ASN A 32 -15.11 3.68 -0.05
C ASN A 32 -15.11 2.14 -0.17
N LYS A 33 -16.28 1.57 -0.45
CA LYS A 33 -16.38 0.16 -0.84
C LYS A 33 -15.73 0.00 -2.21
N MET A 34 -14.83 -0.96 -2.32
CA MET A 34 -14.13 -1.29 -3.56
C MET A 34 -14.28 -2.79 -3.79
N LYS A 35 -14.62 -3.19 -5.01
CA LYS A 35 -14.68 -4.60 -5.38
C LYS A 35 -13.25 -5.16 -5.47
N THR A 36 -12.99 -6.25 -4.76
CA THR A 36 -11.72 -6.97 -4.90
C THR A 36 -11.65 -7.61 -6.29
N PRO A 37 -10.55 -7.43 -7.04
CA PRO A 37 -10.33 -8.15 -8.29
C PRO A 37 -10.43 -9.66 -8.07
N ALA A 38 -11.02 -10.40 -9.03
CA ALA A 38 -11.26 -11.84 -8.88
C ALA A 38 -9.96 -12.63 -8.60
N GLU A 39 -8.87 -12.28 -9.29
CA GLU A 39 -7.54 -12.89 -9.12
C GLU A 39 -6.91 -12.64 -7.74
N MET A 40 -7.41 -11.65 -6.99
CA MET A 40 -6.88 -11.23 -5.69
C MET A 40 -7.85 -11.54 -4.55
N ASN A 41 -8.91 -12.33 -4.81
CA ASN A 41 -9.89 -12.70 -3.82
C ASN A 41 -9.35 -13.90 -2.98
N PRO A 42 -9.14 -13.73 -1.66
CA PRO A 42 -8.59 -14.80 -0.83
C PRO A 42 -9.62 -15.85 -0.40
N GLY A 43 -10.85 -15.85 -0.92
CA GLY A 43 -11.99 -16.62 -0.40
C GLY A 43 -11.78 -18.14 -0.22
N SER A 44 -10.85 -18.77 -0.94
CA SER A 44 -10.49 -20.19 -0.80
C SER A 44 -9.14 -20.43 -0.10
N THR A 45 -8.53 -19.38 0.46
CA THR A 45 -7.19 -19.47 1.07
C THR A 45 -7.31 -19.83 2.53
N GLU A 46 -6.62 -20.88 2.97
CA GLU A 46 -6.49 -21.16 4.41
C GLU A 46 -5.64 -20.08 5.08
N LEU A 47 -6.20 -19.46 6.12
CA LEU A 47 -5.51 -18.48 6.95
C LEU A 47 -4.92 -19.17 8.17
N SER A 48 -3.62 -19.01 8.38
CA SER A 48 -2.94 -19.41 9.61
C SER A 48 -2.09 -18.28 10.17
N ARG A 49 -1.53 -18.47 11.37
CA ARG A 49 -0.62 -17.50 12.01
C ARG A 49 0.56 -17.12 11.11
N THR A 50 0.96 -18.02 10.20
CA THR A 50 2.02 -17.76 9.21
C THR A 50 1.72 -16.57 8.29
N SER A 51 0.44 -16.23 8.07
CA SER A 51 0.05 -15.04 7.31
C SER A 51 0.48 -13.76 8.02
N ILE A 52 0.43 -13.72 9.35
CA ILE A 52 0.88 -12.59 10.17
C ILE A 52 2.41 -12.49 10.10
N ASP A 53 3.12 -13.62 10.22
CA ASP A 53 4.58 -13.64 10.12
C ASP A 53 5.07 -13.13 8.75
N ARG A 54 4.39 -13.57 7.68
CA ARG A 54 4.63 -13.09 6.32
C ARG A 54 4.38 -11.59 6.21
N PHE A 55 3.29 -11.08 6.77
CA PHE A 55 2.99 -9.65 6.77
C PHE A 55 4.08 -8.86 7.49
N ILE A 56 4.51 -9.27 8.68
CA ILE A 56 5.59 -8.63 9.45
C ILE A 56 6.90 -8.64 8.65
N LYS A 57 7.26 -9.77 8.04
CA LYS A 57 8.45 -9.88 7.18
C LYS A 57 8.39 -8.90 6.00
N GLN A 58 7.22 -8.75 5.38
CA GLN A 58 7.00 -7.78 4.30
C GLN A 58 7.12 -6.33 4.81
N GLN A 59 6.61 -5.99 6.00
CA GLN A 59 6.79 -4.65 6.58
C GLN A 59 8.26 -4.32 6.83
N LYS A 60 9.05 -5.27 7.37
CA LYS A 60 10.50 -5.10 7.54
C LYS A 60 11.21 -4.88 6.19
N ARG A 61 10.79 -5.60 5.15
CA ARG A 61 11.32 -5.38 3.80
C ARG A 61 10.95 -4.01 3.24
N TRP A 62 9.73 -3.54 3.51
CA TRP A 62 9.30 -2.20 3.10
C TRP A 62 10.15 -1.10 3.74
N LEU A 63 10.50 -1.23 5.03
CA LEU A 63 11.39 -0.26 5.70
C LEU A 63 12.76 -0.19 5.00
N GLN A 64 13.36 -1.32 4.66
CA GLN A 64 14.63 -1.36 3.90
C GLN A 64 14.50 -0.71 2.52
N LEU A 65 13.37 -0.91 1.82
CA LEU A 65 13.13 -0.31 0.51
C LEU A 65 12.94 1.20 0.62
N LEU A 66 12.29 1.70 1.67
CA LEU A 66 12.14 3.13 1.92
C LEU A 66 13.49 3.81 2.18
N GLU A 67 14.37 3.17 2.95
CA GLU A 67 15.73 3.66 3.18
C GLU A 67 16.53 3.74 1.87
N GLN A 68 16.41 2.74 1.01
CA GLN A 68 17.05 2.75 -0.32
C GLN A 68 16.42 3.78 -1.26
N ALA A 69 15.11 3.97 -1.17
CA ALA A 69 14.39 4.93 -2.00
C ALA A 69 14.85 6.37 -1.75
N GLY A 70 15.28 6.71 -0.52
CA GLY A 70 15.88 8.00 -0.20
C GLY A 70 17.19 8.30 -0.95
N LYS A 71 17.83 7.29 -1.56
CA LYS A 71 19.09 7.42 -2.29
C LYS A 71 18.90 7.55 -3.81
N VAL A 72 17.65 7.61 -4.29
CA VAL A 72 17.34 7.69 -5.73
C VAL A 72 16.29 8.76 -6.00
N ASN A 73 16.21 9.22 -7.25
CA ASN A 73 15.16 10.15 -7.65
C ASN A 73 13.80 9.43 -7.80
N LEU A 74 12.90 9.73 -6.87
CA LEU A 74 11.56 9.13 -6.76
C LEU A 74 10.63 9.45 -7.95
N THR A 75 10.98 10.46 -8.75
CA THR A 75 10.21 10.94 -9.91
C THR A 75 10.65 10.24 -11.20
N THR A 76 11.96 10.04 -11.39
CA THR A 76 12.52 9.46 -12.62
C THR A 76 12.48 7.93 -12.62
N VAL A 77 12.69 7.31 -11.45
CA VAL A 77 12.52 5.86 -11.32
C VAL A 77 11.05 5.52 -11.44
N LYS A 78 10.73 4.56 -12.32
CA LYS A 78 9.37 4.08 -12.54
C LYS A 78 9.25 2.58 -12.28
N THR A 79 8.14 2.18 -11.68
CA THR A 79 7.85 0.77 -11.37
C THR A 79 6.57 0.34 -12.07
N ALA A 80 6.54 -0.89 -12.60
CA ALA A 80 5.29 -1.50 -13.05
C ALA A 80 4.37 -1.77 -11.86
N ILE A 81 3.06 -1.86 -12.11
CA ILE A 81 2.06 -2.22 -11.10
C ILE A 81 1.47 -3.59 -11.39
N SER A 82 0.97 -4.27 -10.35
CA SER A 82 0.41 -5.63 -10.47
C SER A 82 -0.84 -5.69 -11.36
N LEU A 83 -1.55 -4.58 -11.54
CA LEU A 83 -2.77 -4.50 -12.37
C LEU A 83 -2.47 -4.50 -13.88
N SER A 84 -1.31 -4.00 -14.30
CA SER A 84 -0.96 -3.92 -15.72
C SER A 84 0.54 -3.74 -15.90
N LYS A 85 1.15 -4.60 -16.72
CA LYS A 85 2.56 -4.50 -17.11
C LYS A 85 2.84 -3.27 -17.99
N TRP A 86 1.82 -2.70 -18.61
CA TRP A 86 1.91 -1.52 -19.48
C TRP A 86 1.91 -0.21 -18.70
N ILE A 87 1.40 -0.23 -17.46
CA ILE A 87 1.32 0.95 -16.61
C ILE A 87 2.55 0.98 -15.70
N ARG A 88 3.28 2.10 -15.76
CA ARG A 88 4.38 2.38 -14.84
C ARG A 88 4.13 3.68 -14.10
N LEU A 89 4.27 3.65 -12.78
CA LEU A 89 4.12 4.81 -11.91
C LEU A 89 5.49 5.29 -11.44
N ARG A 90 5.58 6.57 -11.05
CA ARG A 90 6.76 7.10 -10.35
C ARG A 90 6.97 6.31 -9.08
N LEU A 91 8.22 6.02 -8.72
CA LEU A 91 8.56 5.26 -7.52
C LEU A 91 7.90 5.87 -6.27
N GLY A 92 7.93 7.19 -6.13
CA GLY A 92 7.29 7.87 -5.00
C GLY A 92 5.78 7.63 -4.92
N ASP A 93 5.08 7.54 -6.05
CA ASP A 93 3.65 7.24 -6.09
C ASP A 93 3.36 5.78 -5.76
N THR A 94 4.19 4.86 -6.23
CA THR A 94 4.09 3.44 -5.88
C THR A 94 4.27 3.22 -4.38
N LEU A 95 5.27 3.86 -3.78
CA LEU A 95 5.51 3.78 -2.34
C LEU A 95 4.32 4.33 -1.55
N ARG A 96 3.83 5.53 -1.90
CA ARG A 96 2.63 6.13 -1.27
C ARG A 96 1.42 5.22 -1.39
N PHE A 97 1.21 4.59 -2.56
CA PHE A 97 0.10 3.68 -2.77
C PHE A 97 0.17 2.47 -1.83
N VAL A 98 1.33 1.80 -1.74
CA VAL A 98 1.45 0.61 -0.89
C VAL A 98 1.32 0.95 0.60
N ILE A 99 1.87 2.07 1.04
CA ILE A 99 1.72 2.55 2.43
C ILE A 99 0.23 2.72 2.76
N HIS A 100 -0.50 3.49 1.95
CA HIS A 100 -1.93 3.71 2.16
C HIS A 100 -2.78 2.45 1.96
N HIS A 101 -2.34 1.52 1.11
CA HIS A 101 -3.00 0.24 0.93
C HIS A 101 -2.92 -0.61 2.20
N ASN A 102 -1.74 -0.69 2.83
CA ASN A 102 -1.56 -1.38 4.10
C ASN A 102 -2.34 -0.71 5.23
N ASP A 103 -2.25 0.62 5.31
CA ASP A 103 -2.99 1.43 6.29
C ASP A 103 -4.51 1.19 6.19
N ARG A 104 -5.05 1.16 4.96
CA ARG A 104 -6.46 0.82 4.72
C ARG A 104 -6.82 -0.58 5.23
N HIS A 105 -5.96 -1.59 5.03
CA HIS A 105 -6.21 -2.95 5.53
C HIS A 105 -6.18 -3.02 7.06
N LEU A 106 -5.31 -2.25 7.71
CA LEU A 106 -5.28 -2.16 9.18
C LEU A 106 -6.58 -1.54 9.72
N VAL A 107 -7.02 -0.41 9.15
CA VAL A 107 -8.31 0.20 9.52
C VAL A 107 -9.49 -0.75 9.28
N GLN A 108 -9.45 -1.54 8.20
CA GLN A 108 -10.48 -2.56 7.95
C GLN A 108 -10.46 -3.68 8.99
N ALA A 109 -9.29 -4.15 9.39
CA ALA A 109 -9.13 -5.18 10.43
C ALA A 109 -9.59 -4.67 11.80
N GLU A 110 -9.23 -3.44 12.18
CA GLU A 110 -9.65 -2.80 13.43
C GLU A 110 -11.18 -2.69 13.51
N LYS A 111 -11.84 -2.24 12.43
CA LYS A 111 -13.31 -2.14 12.38
C LYS A 111 -14.00 -3.50 12.58
N ILE A 112 -13.45 -4.57 12.00
CA ILE A 112 -13.99 -5.93 12.18
C ILE A 112 -13.77 -6.40 13.61
N TRP A 113 -12.57 -6.16 14.16
CA TRP A 113 -12.24 -6.50 15.54
C TRP A 113 -13.15 -5.82 16.56
N GLU A 114 -13.37 -4.51 16.42
CA GLU A 114 -14.27 -3.74 17.28
C GLU A 114 -15.72 -4.23 17.18
N ALA A 115 -16.21 -4.53 15.98
CA ALA A 115 -17.54 -5.07 15.78
C ALA A 115 -17.71 -6.44 16.47
N GLN A 116 -16.73 -7.35 16.33
CA GLN A 116 -16.76 -8.65 16.99
C GLN A 116 -16.68 -8.53 18.51
N ARG A 117 -15.82 -7.63 19.03
CA ARG A 117 -15.68 -7.38 20.46
C ARG A 117 -16.98 -6.81 21.05
N SER A 118 -17.61 -5.86 20.37
CA SER A 118 -18.89 -5.29 20.79
C SER A 118 -19.98 -6.35 20.86
N LEU A 119 -20.07 -7.24 19.85
CA LEU A 119 -21.04 -8.33 19.83
C LEU A 119 -20.84 -9.30 21.01
N ALA A 120 -19.58 -9.66 21.30
CA ALA A 120 -19.25 -10.55 22.40
C ALA A 120 -19.51 -9.96 23.80
N MET A 121 -19.50 -8.64 23.95
CA MET A 121 -19.85 -7.96 25.21
C MET A 121 -21.36 -7.75 25.39
N SER A 122 -22.13 -7.82 24.30
CA SER A 122 -23.60 -7.70 24.31
C SER A 122 -24.35 -9.03 24.39
N ALA A 123 -23.62 -10.16 24.32
CA ALA A 123 -24.14 -11.52 24.44
C ALA A 123 -23.85 -12.08 25.84
#